data_AF-A0A8J6D417-F1
#
_entry.id   AF-A0A8J6D417-F1
#
_cell.length_a   1.000
_cell.length_b   1.000
_cell.length_c   1.000
_cell.angle_alpha   90.00
_cell.angle_beta   90.00
_cell.angle_gamma   90.00
#
_symmetry.space_group_name_H-M   'P 1'
#
loop_
_entity.id
_entity.type
_entity.pdbx_description
1 polymer ?
#
loop_
_entity_poly.entity_id
_entity_poly.type
_entity_poly.pdbx_seq_one_letter_code
_entity_poly.pdbx_strand_id
1 'polypeptide(L)'
;MSSIVLRSRTISNNFSSKIISQRGLCSGVVSSSSDPSKGTIISSQSILSDQSTPPPPAPEVAPQVSGGKIWSFVKYGLIAGVTGTTGYAGYLSYKCSCEEIDHKAKALRVAASYTPSEDASAIDKYGGLLYSAAMTVPAKALESYLDLRRLVEEHLLEYTEPTSDKLLPDLHPLEQHVFTLVLDLNETLLYTDWKRERGWRTFKRPGVDAFLEHLAKFYEIVVYSDEMNMDLSKLNRDPAKILYVSAHAFDSSLQPENCVPIKPYKLETDDTALLDLIPFLEYVARNSPADIRQVLQSYETKDIAKEFLERSKEYQRRVQEQKQQGRLWRR
;
A
#
# COMPACT_ATOMS: atom_id res chain seq x y z
N MET A 1 41.72 15.84 6.24
CA MET A 1 42.16 15.01 7.38
C MET A 1 41.10 15.13 8.47
N SER A 2 40.65 13.98 8.97
CA SER A 2 39.89 13.77 10.22
C SER A 2 38.40 14.19 10.22
N SER A 3 37.44 13.42 10.74
CA SER A 3 37.33 12.01 11.14
C SER A 3 35.85 11.69 11.31
N ILE A 4 35.40 10.57 10.76
CA ILE A 4 34.06 9.98 10.91
C ILE A 4 33.94 9.36 12.30
N VAL A 5 32.87 9.69 13.04
CA VAL A 5 32.54 9.06 14.33
C VAL A 5 31.49 7.97 14.07
N LEU A 6 31.96 6.73 13.93
CA LEU A 6 31.14 5.52 14.06
C LEU A 6 30.99 5.20 15.54
N ARG A 7 29.75 5.06 16.04
CA ARG A 7 29.47 4.47 17.34
C ARG A 7 28.74 3.15 17.17
N SER A 8 29.53 2.10 17.18
CA SER A 8 29.16 0.71 17.36
C SER A 8 28.67 0.49 18.81
N ARG A 9 27.52 -0.15 19.01
CA ARG A 9 27.17 -0.78 20.29
C ARG A 9 27.07 -2.28 20.08
N THR A 10 28.13 -2.96 20.52
CA THR A 10 28.16 -4.39 20.82
C THR A 10 27.44 -4.64 22.15
N ILE A 11 26.38 -5.43 22.15
CA ILE A 11 25.93 -6.14 23.35
C ILE A 11 25.99 -7.64 23.02
N SER A 12 26.93 -8.29 23.68
CA SER A 12 27.02 -9.74 23.82
C SER A 12 25.83 -10.20 24.66
N ASN A 13 25.08 -11.18 24.17
CA ASN A 13 24.37 -12.09 25.05
C ASN A 13 24.30 -13.48 24.42
N ASN A 14 24.89 -14.43 25.14
CA ASN A 14 24.88 -15.86 24.86
C ASN A 14 23.44 -16.38 24.82
N PHE A 15 22.98 -16.84 23.66
CA PHE A 15 21.85 -17.76 23.59
C PHE A 15 22.25 -19.04 22.86
N SER A 16 22.25 -20.10 23.66
CA SER A 16 22.51 -21.48 23.30
C SER A 16 21.51 -21.96 22.24
N SER A 17 22.02 -22.28 21.05
CA SER A 17 21.29 -22.93 19.96
C SER A 17 20.91 -24.36 20.34
N LYS A 18 19.64 -24.61 20.68
CA LYS A 18 19.05 -25.95 20.58
C LYS A 18 18.28 -26.06 19.27
N ILE A 19 18.96 -26.66 18.30
CA ILE A 19 18.43 -27.19 17.06
C ILE A 19 17.39 -28.26 17.43
N ILE A 20 16.12 -28.02 17.10
CA ILE A 20 15.10 -29.08 17.07
C ILE A 20 14.77 -29.29 15.59
N SER A 21 15.36 -30.34 15.03
CA SER A 21 14.96 -30.88 13.74
C SER A 21 13.58 -31.53 13.88
N GLN A 22 12.53 -30.89 13.39
CA GLN A 22 11.30 -31.63 13.11
C GLN A 22 11.47 -32.39 11.81
N ARG A 23 11.70 -33.69 11.97
CA ARG A 23 11.65 -34.70 10.91
C ARG A 23 10.27 -34.71 10.28
N GLY A 24 10.24 -34.66 8.95
CA GLY A 24 9.07 -34.90 8.14
C GLY A 24 8.50 -36.29 8.36
N LEU A 25 7.18 -36.35 8.49
CA LEU A 25 6.41 -37.58 8.38
C LEU A 25 6.00 -37.73 6.91
N CYS A 26 6.86 -38.40 6.14
CA CYS A 26 6.49 -39.00 4.87
C CYS A 26 6.02 -40.43 5.16
N SER A 27 4.77 -40.74 4.83
CA SER A 27 4.31 -42.13 4.70
C SER A 27 4.16 -42.41 3.21
N GLY A 28 5.02 -43.28 2.68
CA GLY A 28 4.95 -43.76 1.31
C GLY A 28 3.92 -44.89 1.20
N VAL A 29 3.05 -44.80 0.19
CA VAL A 29 2.34 -45.95 -0.37
C VAL A 29 2.59 -45.98 -1.87
N VAL A 30 2.89 -47.18 -2.31
CA VAL A 30 3.45 -47.64 -3.58
C VAL A 30 2.52 -47.36 -4.77
N SER A 31 3.09 -46.94 -5.89
CA SER A 31 2.41 -46.91 -7.19
C SER A 31 2.57 -48.24 -7.93
N SER A 32 1.46 -48.82 -8.41
CA SER A 32 1.43 -49.64 -9.62
C SER A 32 0.02 -49.75 -10.22
N SER A 33 -0.12 -49.16 -11.42
CA SER A 33 -0.96 -49.54 -12.58
C SER A 33 -2.44 -49.91 -12.41
N SER A 34 -3.35 -49.11 -12.99
CA SER A 34 -4.10 -49.40 -14.23
C SER A 34 -5.37 -48.52 -14.35
N ASP A 35 -5.45 -47.70 -15.40
CA ASP A 35 -6.66 -47.02 -15.91
C ASP A 35 -7.52 -47.97 -16.79
N PRO A 36 -8.73 -47.62 -17.27
CA PRO A 36 -9.66 -46.53 -16.90
C PRO A 36 -11.17 -46.95 -16.87
N SER A 37 -12.09 -46.08 -16.41
CA SER A 37 -13.28 -45.65 -17.20
C SER A 37 -14.29 -44.74 -16.47
N LYS A 38 -14.62 -43.63 -17.15
CA LYS A 38 -15.92 -42.92 -17.31
C LYS A 38 -16.69 -42.40 -16.08
N GLY A 39 -16.94 -41.08 -16.10
CA GLY A 39 -18.20 -40.52 -15.57
C GLY A 39 -18.18 -39.05 -15.14
N THR A 40 -18.47 -38.16 -16.09
CA THR A 40 -19.29 -36.93 -15.95
C THR A 40 -19.04 -35.96 -14.78
N ILE A 41 -18.42 -34.82 -15.09
CA ILE A 41 -18.47 -33.60 -14.28
C ILE A 41 -19.70 -32.79 -14.72
N ILE A 42 -20.65 -32.58 -13.81
CA ILE A 42 -21.70 -31.55 -13.94
C ILE A 42 -21.36 -30.40 -13.00
N SER A 43 -21.29 -29.22 -13.61
CA SER A 43 -21.28 -27.90 -12.99
C SER A 43 -22.72 -27.45 -12.72
N SER A 44 -23.01 -26.90 -11.53
CA SER A 44 -24.16 -25.99 -11.33
C SER A 44 -23.87 -25.12 -10.09
N GLN A 45 -23.66 -23.82 -10.25
CA GLN A 45 -24.69 -22.75 -10.28
C GLN A 45 -24.91 -22.14 -8.90
N SER A 46 -24.34 -20.96 -8.77
CA SER A 46 -24.72 -19.87 -7.86
C SER A 46 -26.11 -19.33 -8.21
N ILE A 47 -27.02 -19.22 -7.23
CA ILE A 47 -28.11 -18.24 -7.23
C ILE A 47 -28.25 -17.62 -5.82
N LEU A 48 -28.35 -16.29 -5.84
CA LEU A 48 -28.62 -15.35 -4.75
C LEU A 48 -29.82 -15.73 -3.87
N SER A 49 -29.78 -15.39 -2.58
CA SER A 49 -30.83 -14.57 -1.91
C SER A 49 -30.43 -14.17 -0.48
N ASP A 50 -30.45 -12.86 -0.29
CA ASP A 50 -31.02 -12.10 0.83
C ASP A 50 -30.96 -12.61 2.28
N GLN A 51 -30.29 -11.77 3.08
CA GLN A 51 -30.57 -11.32 4.44
C GLN A 51 -31.70 -12.03 5.21
N SER A 52 -31.33 -12.84 6.19
CA SER A 52 -32.14 -13.13 7.36
C SER A 52 -31.24 -13.51 8.55
N THR A 53 -31.29 -12.69 9.59
CA THR A 53 -30.64 -12.88 10.88
C THR A 53 -31.14 -14.16 11.57
N PRO A 54 -30.28 -15.05 12.10
CA PRO A 54 -30.77 -16.11 12.98
C PRO A 54 -31.03 -15.55 14.39
N PRO A 55 -32.10 -16.01 15.08
CA PRO A 55 -32.51 -15.50 16.39
C PRO A 55 -31.58 -15.99 17.52
N PRO A 56 -31.59 -15.35 18.71
CA PRO A 56 -30.81 -15.84 19.84
C PRO A 56 -31.40 -17.16 20.36
N PRO A 57 -30.59 -18.17 20.73
CA PRO A 57 -31.11 -19.35 21.41
C PRO A 57 -31.51 -18.98 22.85
N ALA A 58 -32.76 -19.27 23.18
CA ALA A 58 -33.30 -19.27 24.55
C ALA A 58 -32.66 -20.41 25.38
N PRO A 59 -32.63 -20.30 26.72
CA PRO A 59 -31.85 -21.17 27.59
C PRO A 59 -32.47 -22.58 27.68
N GLU A 60 -31.71 -23.60 27.28
CA GLU A 60 -32.14 -24.98 27.36
C GLU A 60 -31.69 -25.64 28.67
N VAL A 61 -32.61 -26.44 29.20
CA VAL A 61 -32.67 -27.04 30.53
C VAL A 61 -31.53 -28.04 30.76
N ALA A 62 -30.94 -28.01 31.97
CA ALA A 62 -29.91 -28.94 32.42
C ALA A 62 -30.44 -30.39 32.53
N PRO A 63 -29.73 -31.42 32.02
CA PRO A 63 -30.05 -32.81 32.33
C PRO A 63 -29.47 -33.24 33.69
N GLN A 64 -30.29 -33.97 34.43
CA GLN A 64 -29.97 -34.70 35.66
C GLN A 64 -28.84 -35.72 35.45
N VAL A 65 -27.98 -35.84 36.47
CA VAL A 65 -26.73 -36.62 36.47
C VAL A 65 -26.98 -38.09 36.78
N SER A 66 -26.40 -38.99 36.00
CA SER A 66 -26.13 -40.38 36.36
C SER A 66 -24.61 -40.64 36.30
N GLY A 67 -24.10 -41.30 37.33
CA GLY A 67 -22.72 -41.29 37.79
C GLY A 67 -21.67 -41.85 36.83
N GLY A 68 -20.47 -41.27 36.95
CA GLY A 68 -19.20 -41.84 36.48
C GLY A 68 -18.63 -41.17 35.22
N LYS A 69 -17.95 -40.01 35.40
CA LYS A 69 -16.80 -39.46 34.63
C LYS A 69 -16.69 -37.94 34.78
N ILE A 70 -16.56 -37.45 36.02
CA ILE A 70 -16.48 -36.01 36.32
C ILE A 70 -15.19 -35.37 35.75
N TRP A 71 -14.11 -36.15 35.60
CA TRP A 71 -12.83 -35.62 35.13
C TRP A 71 -12.76 -35.33 33.62
N SER A 72 -13.60 -35.97 32.79
CA SER A 72 -13.65 -35.67 31.35
C SER A 72 -14.43 -34.39 31.05
N PHE A 73 -15.56 -34.15 31.74
CA PHE A 73 -16.35 -32.92 31.57
C PHE A 73 -15.60 -31.67 32.02
N VAL A 74 -14.82 -31.75 33.11
CA VAL A 74 -13.96 -30.63 33.52
C VAL A 74 -12.91 -30.34 32.45
N LYS A 75 -12.30 -31.35 31.82
CA LYS A 75 -11.33 -31.15 30.74
C LYS A 75 -11.94 -30.50 29.50
N TYR A 76 -13.10 -30.97 29.04
CA TYR A 76 -13.79 -30.37 27.89
C TYR A 76 -14.34 -28.97 28.19
N GLY A 77 -14.82 -28.73 29.42
CA GLY A 77 -15.25 -27.40 29.87
C GLY A 77 -14.08 -26.40 29.94
N LEU A 78 -12.89 -26.85 30.36
CA LEU A 78 -11.69 -26.02 30.39
C LEU A 78 -11.19 -25.69 28.98
N ILE A 79 -11.23 -26.65 28.05
CA ILE A 79 -10.87 -26.43 26.64
C ILE A 79 -11.89 -25.50 25.95
N ALA A 80 -13.19 -25.72 26.13
CA ALA A 80 -14.22 -24.87 25.55
C ALA A 80 -14.18 -23.44 26.13
N GLY A 81 -13.88 -23.30 27.43
CA GLY A 81 -13.67 -22.01 28.08
C GLY A 81 -12.46 -21.26 27.52
N VAL A 82 -11.33 -21.93 27.30
CA VAL A 82 -10.12 -21.32 26.72
C VAL A 82 -10.34 -20.92 25.25
N THR A 83 -10.99 -21.75 24.45
CA THR A 83 -11.28 -21.43 23.03
C THR A 83 -12.29 -20.29 22.89
N GLY A 84 -13.36 -20.31 23.69
CA GLY A 84 -14.38 -19.25 23.68
C GLY A 84 -13.86 -17.90 24.16
N THR A 85 -13.02 -17.88 25.21
CA THR A 85 -12.39 -16.65 25.71
C THR A 85 -11.38 -16.07 24.71
N THR A 86 -10.64 -16.91 24.00
CA THR A 86 -9.70 -16.47 22.94
C THR A 86 -10.44 -15.84 21.76
N GLY A 87 -11.53 -16.46 21.30
CA GLY A 87 -12.35 -15.91 20.20
C GLY A 87 -13.04 -14.59 20.57
N TYR A 88 -13.56 -14.48 21.80
CA TYR A 88 -14.21 -13.26 22.30
C TYR A 88 -13.21 -12.12 22.51
N ALA A 89 -12.02 -12.40 23.06
CA ALA A 89 -10.95 -11.43 23.19
C ALA A 89 -10.45 -10.92 21.82
N GLY A 90 -10.30 -11.82 20.84
CA GLY A 90 -9.98 -11.45 19.46
C GLY A 90 -11.03 -10.55 18.80
N TYR A 91 -12.32 -10.84 19.02
CA TYR A 91 -13.41 -10.02 18.50
C TYR A 91 -13.48 -8.63 19.14
N LEU A 92 -13.35 -8.54 20.47
CA LEU A 92 -13.32 -7.26 21.17
C LEU A 92 -12.06 -6.44 20.82
N SER A 93 -10.92 -7.12 20.63
CA SER A 93 -9.68 -6.52 20.15
C SER A 93 -9.87 -5.82 18.80
N TYR A 94 -10.59 -6.46 17.88
CA TYR A 94 -10.87 -5.91 16.55
C TYR A 94 -11.80 -4.69 16.60
N LYS A 95 -12.78 -4.68 17.51
CA LYS A 95 -13.81 -3.63 17.55
C LYS A 95 -13.42 -2.40 18.38
N CYS A 96 -12.50 -2.53 19.34
CA CYS A 96 -12.09 -1.45 20.22
C CYS A 96 -10.76 -0.82 19.79
N SER A 97 -10.67 0.52 19.82
CA SER A 97 -9.44 1.25 19.56
C SER A 97 -8.45 1.09 20.72
N CYS A 98 -7.14 1.13 20.44
CA CYS A 98 -6.09 1.00 21.46
C CYS A 98 -6.23 2.06 22.57
N GLU A 99 -6.60 3.29 22.20
CA GLU A 99 -6.80 4.39 23.16
C GLU A 99 -7.97 4.15 24.11
N GLU A 100 -9.08 3.59 23.61
CA GLU A 100 -10.25 3.30 24.45
C GLU A 100 -9.93 2.20 25.48
N ILE A 101 -9.17 1.17 25.08
CA ILE A 101 -8.75 0.09 25.97
C ILE A 101 -7.71 0.60 26.98
N ASP A 102 -6.76 1.45 26.58
CA ASP A 102 -5.76 2.03 27.48
C ASP A 102 -6.43 2.91 28.56
N HIS A 103 -7.46 3.68 28.19
CA HIS A 103 -8.24 4.47 29.15
C HIS A 103 -8.97 3.59 30.17
N LYS A 104 -9.60 2.49 29.73
CA LYS A 104 -10.26 1.53 30.63
C LYS A 104 -9.25 0.78 31.51
N ALA A 105 -8.08 0.44 30.96
CA ALA A 105 -6.98 -0.18 31.70
C ALA A 105 -6.44 0.77 32.78
N LYS A 106 -6.40 2.08 32.52
CA LYS A 106 -6.02 3.10 33.53
C LYS A 106 -6.98 3.10 34.72
N ALA A 107 -8.29 3.01 34.50
CA ALA A 107 -9.27 2.91 35.58
C ALA A 107 -9.09 1.63 36.42
N LEU A 108 -8.81 0.51 35.76
CA LEU A 108 -8.53 -0.78 36.43
C LEU A 108 -7.21 -0.76 37.21
N ARG A 109 -6.19 -0.07 36.70
CA ARG A 109 -4.93 0.17 37.40
C ARG A 109 -5.13 1.01 38.66
N VAL A 110 -5.96 2.05 38.58
CA VAL A 110 -6.33 2.86 39.75
C VAL A 110 -7.08 2.02 40.80
N ALA A 111 -8.01 1.17 40.37
CA ALA A 111 -8.72 0.25 41.26
C ALA A 111 -7.80 -0.79 41.92
N ALA A 112 -6.81 -1.31 41.18
CA ALA A 112 -5.84 -2.28 41.68
C ALA A 112 -4.77 -1.66 42.61
N SER A 113 -4.50 -0.36 42.50
CA SER A 113 -3.50 0.37 43.31
C SER A 113 -4.12 1.18 44.45
N TYR A 114 -5.34 0.83 44.87
CA TYR A 114 -6.03 1.51 45.96
C TYR A 114 -5.17 1.54 47.24
N THR A 115 -4.95 2.75 47.75
CA THR A 115 -4.33 2.98 49.06
C THR A 115 -5.38 3.60 49.99
N PRO A 116 -5.60 3.05 51.19
CA PRO A 116 -6.59 3.57 52.10
C PRO A 116 -6.19 4.94 52.65
N SER A 117 -7.11 5.91 52.68
CA SER A 117 -6.88 7.21 53.34
C SER A 117 -6.92 7.05 54.86
N GLU A 118 -6.14 7.87 55.58
CA GLU A 118 -6.03 7.77 57.04
C GLU A 118 -7.38 7.97 57.75
N ASP A 119 -8.27 8.77 57.17
CA ASP A 119 -9.58 9.14 57.72
C ASP A 119 -10.74 8.14 57.44
N ALA A 120 -10.50 7.04 56.69
CA ALA A 120 -11.56 6.10 56.32
C ALA A 120 -11.93 5.09 57.43
N SER A 121 -13.20 4.66 57.45
CA SER A 121 -13.72 3.62 58.36
C SER A 121 -12.99 2.28 58.15
N ALA A 122 -12.78 1.51 59.23
CA ALA A 122 -12.03 0.25 59.19
C ALA A 122 -12.64 -0.80 58.23
N ILE A 123 -13.97 -0.79 58.08
CA ILE A 123 -14.70 -1.67 57.16
C ILE A 123 -14.44 -1.27 55.70
N ASP A 124 -14.42 0.04 55.41
CA ASP A 124 -14.13 0.56 54.06
C ASP A 124 -12.68 0.30 53.67
N LYS A 125 -11.75 0.41 54.63
CA LYS A 125 -10.33 0.05 54.44
C LYS A 125 -10.18 -1.43 54.06
N TYR A 126 -10.85 -2.33 54.77
CA TYR A 126 -10.81 -3.77 54.48
C TYR A 126 -11.50 -4.11 53.16
N GLY A 127 -12.67 -3.52 52.88
CA GLY A 127 -13.40 -3.68 51.63
C GLY A 127 -12.60 -3.21 50.42
N GLY A 128 -11.95 -2.05 50.51
CA GLY A 128 -11.08 -1.50 49.47
C GLY A 128 -9.84 -2.35 49.21
N LEU A 129 -9.22 -2.91 50.25
CA LEU A 129 -8.07 -3.83 50.12
C LEU A 129 -8.46 -5.17 49.47
N LEU A 130 -9.64 -5.70 49.81
CA LEU A 130 -10.12 -6.94 49.21
C LEU A 130 -10.47 -6.74 47.72
N TYR A 131 -11.11 -5.60 47.41
CA TYR A 131 -11.42 -5.22 46.04
C TYR A 131 -10.15 -4.99 45.20
N SER A 132 -9.14 -4.30 45.74
CA SER A 132 -7.88 -4.06 45.03
C SER A 132 -7.12 -5.36 44.75
N ALA A 133 -7.09 -6.29 45.72
CA ALA A 133 -6.49 -7.61 45.54
C ALA A 133 -7.20 -8.41 44.44
N ALA A 134 -8.55 -8.38 44.40
CA ALA A 134 -9.33 -9.06 43.37
C ALA A 134 -9.11 -8.46 41.95
N MET A 135 -8.89 -7.14 41.87
CA MET A 135 -8.67 -6.44 40.60
C MET A 135 -7.22 -6.50 40.10
N THR A 136 -6.26 -6.91 40.93
CA THR A 136 -4.84 -6.93 40.59
C THR A 136 -4.53 -7.90 39.43
N VAL A 137 -5.06 -9.13 39.47
CA VAL A 137 -4.79 -10.13 38.42
C VAL A 137 -5.43 -9.76 37.09
N PRO A 138 -6.72 -9.36 37.02
CA PRO A 138 -7.33 -8.86 35.77
C PRO A 138 -6.63 -7.63 35.22
N ALA A 139 -6.22 -6.68 36.08
CA ALA A 139 -5.48 -5.49 35.65
C ALA A 139 -4.14 -5.87 35.01
N LYS A 140 -3.37 -6.77 35.64
CA LYS A 140 -2.11 -7.29 35.08
C LYS A 140 -2.28 -8.07 33.78
N ALA A 141 -3.32 -8.88 33.66
CA ALA A 141 -3.61 -9.62 32.44
C ALA A 141 -3.96 -8.68 31.27
N LEU A 142 -4.72 -7.61 31.55
CA LEU A 142 -5.02 -6.57 30.57
C LEU A 142 -3.78 -5.79 30.14
N GLU A 143 -2.88 -5.46 31.08
CA GLU A 143 -1.58 -4.85 30.78
C GLU A 143 -0.75 -5.75 29.85
N SER A 144 -0.60 -7.04 30.17
CA SER A 144 0.12 -7.98 29.31
C SER A 144 -0.47 -8.11 27.90
N TYR A 145 -1.79 -8.04 27.78
CA TYR A 145 -2.46 -8.04 26.47
C TYR A 145 -2.20 -6.74 25.69
N LEU A 146 -2.24 -5.58 26.36
CA LEU A 146 -1.91 -4.30 25.74
C LEU A 146 -0.46 -4.23 25.28
N ASP A 147 0.47 -4.76 26.08
CA ASP A 147 1.89 -4.82 25.73
C ASP A 147 2.14 -5.76 24.54
N LEU A 148 1.50 -6.95 24.54
CA LEU A 148 1.57 -7.87 23.41
C LEU A 148 1.00 -7.24 22.13
N ARG A 149 -0.14 -6.54 22.24
CA ARG A 149 -0.78 -5.86 21.11
C ARG A 149 0.11 -4.75 20.55
N ARG A 150 0.71 -3.91 21.41
CA ARG A 150 1.66 -2.87 20.97
C ARG A 150 2.87 -3.47 20.26
N LEU A 151 3.42 -4.58 20.77
CA LEU A 151 4.54 -5.26 20.13
C LEU A 151 4.16 -5.80 18.74
N VAL A 152 2.98 -6.40 18.61
CA VAL A 152 2.46 -6.90 17.33
C VAL A 152 2.18 -5.74 16.38
N GLU A 153 1.57 -4.66 16.86
CA GLU A 153 1.31 -3.45 16.07
C GLU A 153 2.62 -2.80 15.62
N GLU A 154 3.62 -2.61 16.48
CA GLU A 154 4.94 -2.08 16.08
C GLU A 154 5.62 -2.95 15.01
N HIS A 155 5.57 -4.28 15.15
CA HIS A 155 6.09 -5.19 14.12
C HIS A 155 5.31 -5.07 12.81
N LEU A 156 3.98 -4.92 12.88
CA LEU A 156 3.16 -4.80 11.68
C LEU A 156 3.35 -3.45 11.00
N LEU A 157 3.47 -2.37 11.78
CA LEU A 157 3.70 -1.02 11.28
C LEU A 157 5.02 -0.93 10.52
N GLU A 158 6.06 -1.65 10.93
CA GLU A 158 7.31 -1.75 10.14
C GLU A 158 7.09 -2.33 8.73
N TYR A 159 6.09 -3.19 8.55
CA TYR A 159 5.73 -3.75 7.24
C TYR A 159 4.66 -2.95 6.50
N THR A 160 3.81 -2.19 7.20
CA THR A 160 2.64 -1.52 6.62
C THR A 160 2.80 -0.01 6.46
N GLU A 161 3.58 0.66 7.30
CA GLU A 161 3.85 2.09 7.14
C GLU A 161 4.94 2.30 6.07
N PRO A 162 4.71 3.20 5.10
CA PRO A 162 5.75 3.55 4.15
C PRO A 162 6.92 4.17 4.90
N THR A 163 8.15 3.80 4.50
CA THR A 163 9.39 4.25 5.16
C THR A 163 9.54 5.78 5.18
N SER A 164 8.80 6.50 4.34
CA SER A 164 8.73 7.96 4.33
C SER A 164 7.37 8.47 3.88
N ASP A 165 6.92 9.58 4.49
CA ASP A 165 5.68 10.28 4.10
C ASP A 165 5.77 10.91 2.70
N LYS A 166 6.98 11.29 2.30
CA LYS A 166 7.28 11.93 1.01
C LYS A 166 8.05 10.96 0.13
N LEU A 167 7.68 10.89 -1.16
CA LEU A 167 8.38 10.04 -2.14
C LEU A 167 9.68 10.66 -2.64
N LEU A 168 9.75 11.98 -2.71
CA LEU A 168 10.93 12.71 -3.19
C LEU A 168 11.47 13.68 -2.13
N PRO A 169 12.80 13.86 -2.06
CA PRO A 169 13.41 14.87 -1.19
C PRO A 169 12.99 16.28 -1.60
N ASP A 170 13.09 17.23 -0.67
CA ASP A 170 12.82 18.64 -0.93
C ASP A 170 13.87 19.22 -1.91
N LEU A 171 13.41 19.94 -2.95
CA LEU A 171 14.29 20.62 -3.91
C LEU A 171 14.95 21.86 -3.28
N HIS A 172 16.17 22.16 -3.70
CA HIS A 172 16.83 23.41 -3.33
C HIS A 172 15.99 24.61 -3.82
N PRO A 173 15.88 25.73 -3.08
CA PRO A 173 15.03 26.86 -3.47
C PRO A 173 15.28 27.42 -4.87
N LEU A 174 16.51 27.31 -5.36
CA LEU A 174 16.89 27.73 -6.72
C LEU A 174 16.35 26.82 -7.83
N GLU A 175 16.03 25.56 -7.52
CA GLU A 175 15.61 24.53 -8.48
C GLU A 175 14.09 24.26 -8.48
N GLN A 176 13.34 24.92 -7.60
CA GLN A 176 11.86 24.80 -7.53
C GLN A 176 11.12 25.29 -8.78
N HIS A 177 11.84 25.91 -9.73
CA HIS A 177 11.29 26.34 -11.01
C HIS A 177 11.29 25.22 -12.06
N VAL A 178 12.03 24.13 -11.85
CA VAL A 178 12.15 23.01 -12.79
C VAL A 178 10.86 22.19 -12.80
N PHE A 179 10.45 21.72 -13.99
CA PHE A 179 9.31 20.83 -14.14
C PHE A 179 9.72 19.38 -13.81
N THR A 180 8.81 18.65 -13.17
CA THR A 180 9.00 17.23 -12.88
C THR A 180 8.27 16.39 -13.92
N LEU A 181 9.00 15.53 -14.62
CA LEU A 181 8.48 14.59 -15.60
C LEU A 181 8.44 13.19 -14.98
N VAL A 182 7.25 12.74 -14.64
CA VAL A 182 7.00 11.40 -14.11
C VAL A 182 6.73 10.47 -15.29
N LEU A 183 7.52 9.40 -15.40
CA LEU A 183 7.46 8.42 -16.48
C LEU A 183 7.10 7.06 -15.94
N ASP A 184 6.09 6.44 -16.53
CA ASP A 184 5.77 5.03 -16.31
C ASP A 184 6.78 4.11 -17.04
N LEU A 185 7.00 2.90 -16.53
CA LEU A 185 7.87 1.90 -17.15
C LEU A 185 7.12 1.05 -18.16
N ASN A 186 6.08 0.34 -17.72
CA ASN A 186 5.47 -0.74 -18.50
C ASN A 186 4.61 -0.17 -19.63
N GLU A 187 4.78 -0.72 -20.82
CA GLU A 187 4.15 -0.27 -22.06
C GLU A 187 4.43 1.22 -22.42
N THR A 188 5.29 1.91 -21.67
CA THR A 188 5.64 3.32 -21.85
C THR A 188 7.09 3.47 -22.31
N LEU A 189 8.07 3.11 -21.48
CA LEU A 189 9.50 3.14 -21.80
C LEU A 189 10.02 1.77 -22.25
N LEU A 190 9.42 0.71 -21.74
CA LEU A 190 9.77 -0.68 -22.05
C LEU A 190 8.53 -1.54 -22.05
N TYR A 191 8.65 -2.73 -22.63
CA TYR A 191 7.62 -3.76 -22.57
C TYR A 191 8.22 -5.02 -21.95
N THR A 192 7.57 -5.56 -20.92
CA THR A 192 8.02 -6.79 -20.26
C THR A 192 7.01 -7.90 -20.50
N ASP A 193 7.43 -9.02 -21.09
CA ASP A 193 6.61 -10.22 -21.22
C ASP A 193 7.16 -11.38 -20.39
N TRP A 194 6.25 -12.19 -19.84
CA TRP A 194 6.59 -13.46 -19.25
C TRP A 194 6.11 -14.61 -20.12
N LYS A 195 7.01 -15.53 -20.46
CA LYS A 195 6.69 -16.77 -21.16
C LYS A 195 7.24 -17.95 -20.38
N ARG A 196 6.43 -19.01 -20.23
CA ARG A 196 6.81 -20.24 -19.48
C ARG A 196 8.16 -20.82 -19.91
N GLU A 197 8.46 -20.80 -21.20
CA GLU A 197 9.69 -21.37 -21.76
C GLU A 197 10.93 -20.49 -21.55
N ARG A 198 10.75 -19.16 -21.50
CA ARG A 198 11.84 -18.18 -21.62
C ARG A 198 11.98 -17.28 -20.39
N GLY A 199 11.04 -17.34 -19.45
CA GLY A 199 10.95 -16.46 -18.29
C GLY A 199 10.51 -15.05 -18.66
N TRP A 200 10.88 -14.10 -17.80
CA TRP A 200 10.71 -12.67 -18.01
C TRP A 200 11.70 -12.17 -19.07
N ARG A 201 11.21 -11.39 -20.03
CA ARG A 201 12.02 -10.64 -20.98
C ARG A 201 11.54 -9.21 -21.06
N THR A 202 12.49 -8.30 -21.21
CA THR A 202 12.22 -6.88 -21.30
C THR A 202 12.74 -6.33 -22.61
N PHE A 203 11.90 -5.58 -23.31
CA PHE A 203 12.18 -4.97 -24.60
C PHE A 203 12.12 -3.46 -24.44
N LYS A 204 13.23 -2.79 -24.77
CA LYS A 204 13.30 -1.34 -24.69
C LYS A 204 12.55 -0.72 -25.86
N ARG A 205 11.73 0.31 -25.60
CA ARG A 205 11.06 1.06 -26.66
C ARG A 205 12.09 1.78 -27.54
N PRO A 206 11.94 1.78 -28.87
CA PRO A 206 12.81 2.55 -29.75
C PRO A 206 12.83 4.04 -29.34
N GLY A 207 14.03 4.64 -29.36
CA GLY A 207 14.20 6.07 -29.04
C GLY A 207 14.22 6.42 -27.55
N VAL A 208 14.06 5.46 -26.62
CA VAL A 208 14.05 5.74 -25.17
C VAL A 208 15.31 6.49 -24.70
N ASP A 209 16.49 6.10 -25.17
CA ASP A 209 17.74 6.72 -24.69
C ASP A 209 17.81 8.17 -25.12
N ALA A 210 17.51 8.43 -26.40
CA ALA A 210 17.52 9.78 -26.97
C ALA A 210 16.46 10.67 -26.30
N PHE A 211 15.30 10.10 -25.99
CA PHE A 211 14.24 10.78 -25.24
C PHE A 211 14.72 11.21 -23.84
N LEU A 212 15.29 10.28 -23.07
CA LEU A 212 15.78 10.56 -21.72
C LEU A 212 16.97 11.52 -21.73
N GLU A 213 17.95 11.31 -22.61
CA GLU A 213 19.15 12.16 -22.73
C GLU A 213 18.79 13.61 -23.10
N HIS A 214 17.81 13.80 -23.99
CA HIS A 214 17.40 15.13 -24.40
C HIS A 214 16.59 15.84 -23.32
N LEU A 215 15.62 15.15 -22.70
CA LEU A 215 14.72 15.75 -21.71
C LEU A 215 15.34 15.91 -20.32
N ALA A 216 16.34 15.12 -19.96
CA ALA A 216 17.07 15.27 -18.69
C ALA A 216 17.74 16.66 -18.53
N LYS A 217 17.92 17.39 -19.63
CA LYS A 217 18.44 18.77 -19.63
C LYS A 217 17.42 19.79 -19.15
N PHE A 218 16.14 19.46 -19.21
CA PHE A 218 15.01 20.38 -18.99
C PHE A 218 14.13 19.99 -17.81
N TYR A 219 14.08 18.69 -17.49
CA TYR A 219 13.15 18.12 -16.51
C TYR A 219 13.88 17.34 -15.42
N GLU A 220 13.32 17.37 -14.21
CA GLU A 220 13.57 16.35 -13.20
C GLU A 220 12.80 15.08 -13.61
N ILE A 221 13.51 14.08 -14.13
CA ILE A 221 12.89 12.83 -14.58
C ILE A 221 12.75 11.88 -13.40
N VAL A 222 11.52 11.46 -13.13
CA VAL A 222 11.17 10.49 -12.09
C VAL A 222 10.56 9.27 -12.77
N VAL A 223 11.20 8.12 -12.67
CA VAL A 223 10.64 6.86 -13.16
C VAL A 223 9.83 6.24 -12.04
N TYR A 224 8.53 6.06 -12.27
CA TYR A 224 7.61 5.49 -11.31
C TYR A 224 6.95 4.24 -11.90
N SER A 225 6.92 3.17 -11.13
CA SER A 225 6.49 1.85 -11.59
C SER A 225 5.62 1.23 -10.50
N ASP A 226 4.37 1.67 -10.45
CA ASP A 226 3.32 1.01 -9.68
C ASP A 226 2.11 0.91 -10.60
N GLU A 227 1.66 -0.32 -10.84
CA GLU A 227 0.60 -0.60 -11.83
C GLU A 227 -0.78 -0.11 -11.36
N MET A 228 -0.92 0.31 -10.10
CA MET A 228 -2.22 0.75 -9.56
C MET A 228 -2.12 2.05 -8.73
N ASN A 229 -2.94 3.03 -9.11
CA ASN A 229 -3.31 4.21 -8.33
C ASN A 229 -2.15 5.11 -7.90
N MET A 230 -1.42 5.63 -8.88
CA MET A 230 -0.40 6.62 -8.66
C MET A 230 -1.02 7.95 -8.16
N ASP A 231 -0.54 8.41 -7.01
CA ASP A 231 -0.95 9.66 -6.39
C ASP A 231 0.18 10.70 -6.51
N LEU A 232 0.01 11.66 -7.44
CA LEU A 232 0.98 12.73 -7.67
C LEU A 232 1.15 13.65 -6.47
N SER A 233 0.17 13.70 -5.55
CA SER A 233 0.25 14.55 -4.36
C SER A 233 1.36 14.14 -3.40
N LYS A 234 1.80 12.88 -3.46
CA LYS A 234 2.86 12.30 -2.61
C LYS A 234 4.28 12.60 -3.10
N LEU A 235 4.43 13.15 -4.30
CA LEU A 235 5.73 13.50 -4.87
C LEU A 235 6.37 14.73 -4.23
N ASN A 236 5.64 15.49 -3.39
CA ASN A 236 6.19 16.68 -2.75
C ASN A 236 6.76 17.67 -3.80
N ARG A 237 5.99 17.88 -4.87
CA ARG A 237 6.23 18.80 -5.98
C ARG A 237 4.97 19.61 -6.22
N ASP A 238 5.10 20.77 -6.86
CA ASP A 238 3.97 21.61 -7.22
C ASP A 238 3.16 20.95 -8.36
N PRO A 239 1.88 20.58 -8.16
CA PRO A 239 1.07 19.95 -9.21
C PRO A 239 0.94 20.81 -10.48
N ALA A 240 1.13 22.13 -10.41
CA ALA A 240 1.14 22.98 -11.61
C ALA A 240 2.35 22.73 -12.54
N LYS A 241 3.37 21.99 -12.07
CA LYS A 241 4.63 21.73 -12.78
C LYS A 241 4.96 20.24 -12.93
N ILE A 242 4.00 19.36 -12.67
CA ILE A 242 4.18 17.92 -12.82
C ILE A 242 3.51 17.47 -14.13
N LEU A 243 4.23 16.66 -14.90
CA LEU A 243 3.67 15.95 -16.05
C LEU A 243 3.82 14.45 -15.83
N TYR A 244 2.75 13.70 -16.01
CA TYR A 244 2.78 12.24 -15.95
C TYR A 244 2.58 11.64 -17.34
N VAL A 245 3.61 11.00 -17.88
CA VAL A 245 3.55 10.31 -19.18
C VAL A 245 3.40 8.82 -18.95
N SER A 246 2.27 8.26 -19.38
CA SER A 246 2.00 6.82 -19.30
C SER A 246 1.08 6.37 -20.44
N ALA A 247 1.24 5.11 -20.84
CA ALA A 247 0.34 4.40 -21.72
C ALA A 247 -1.09 4.31 -21.17
N HIS A 248 -1.21 4.19 -19.85
CA HIS A 248 -2.47 4.06 -19.11
C HIS A 248 -2.66 5.24 -18.15
N ALA A 249 -2.32 6.44 -18.60
CA ALA A 249 -2.23 7.61 -17.72
C ALA A 249 -3.56 7.94 -17.02
N PHE A 250 -4.70 7.79 -17.70
CA PHE A 250 -6.02 8.08 -17.13
C PHE A 250 -6.54 6.98 -16.18
N ASP A 251 -6.09 5.74 -16.36
CA ASP A 251 -6.53 4.61 -15.53
C ASP A 251 -5.65 4.46 -14.28
N SER A 252 -4.37 4.83 -14.39
CA SER A 252 -3.38 4.65 -13.33
C SER A 252 -3.23 5.86 -12.40
N SER A 253 -3.62 7.07 -12.81
CA SER A 253 -3.41 8.30 -12.03
C SER A 253 -4.69 8.80 -11.35
N LEU A 254 -4.56 9.33 -10.14
CA LEU A 254 -5.65 10.03 -9.45
C LEU A 254 -5.86 11.48 -9.93
N GLN A 255 -4.89 12.05 -10.65
CA GLN A 255 -4.93 13.42 -11.15
C GLN A 255 -4.85 13.43 -12.70
N PRO A 256 -5.98 13.21 -13.41
CA PRO A 256 -6.02 13.12 -14.86
C PRO A 256 -5.59 14.41 -15.57
N GLU A 257 -5.71 15.57 -14.91
CA GLU A 257 -5.32 16.87 -15.46
C GLU A 257 -3.80 17.05 -15.66
N ASN A 258 -2.98 16.22 -15.00
CA ASN A 258 -1.53 16.19 -15.15
C ASN A 258 -1.04 15.10 -16.12
N CYS A 259 -1.97 14.35 -16.72
CA CYS A 259 -1.66 13.18 -17.54
C CYS A 259 -1.40 13.55 -18.99
N VAL A 260 -0.37 12.93 -19.56
CA VAL A 260 0.03 12.99 -20.96
C VAL A 260 -0.04 11.56 -21.49
N PRO A 261 -1.18 11.18 -22.11
CA PRO A 261 -1.33 9.82 -22.63
C PRO A 261 -0.39 9.60 -23.81
N ILE A 262 0.25 8.43 -23.84
CA ILE A 262 1.06 7.98 -24.97
C ILE A 262 0.53 6.64 -25.49
N LYS A 263 0.78 6.32 -26.75
CA LYS A 263 0.46 5.00 -27.32
C LYS A 263 1.17 3.89 -26.50
N PRO A 264 0.46 2.86 -26.04
CA PRO A 264 1.06 1.68 -25.41
C PRO A 264 2.01 0.96 -26.37
N TYR A 265 3.21 0.62 -25.89
CA TYR A 265 4.24 -0.07 -26.66
C TYR A 265 4.05 -1.58 -26.67
N LYS A 266 3.96 -2.18 -27.86
CA LYS A 266 3.69 -3.61 -28.09
C LYS A 266 4.73 -4.24 -29.02
N LEU A 267 6.01 -3.95 -28.78
CA LEU A 267 7.16 -4.39 -29.59
C LEU A 267 7.16 -3.92 -31.06
N GLU A 268 6.50 -2.81 -31.39
CA GLU A 268 6.58 -2.28 -32.75
C GLU A 268 7.96 -1.65 -33.02
N THR A 269 8.64 -2.09 -34.08
CA THR A 269 10.00 -1.63 -34.42
C THR A 269 10.04 -0.21 -34.99
N ASP A 270 8.93 0.22 -35.59
CA ASP A 270 8.70 1.52 -36.20
C ASP A 270 8.02 2.52 -35.24
N ASP A 271 7.93 2.18 -33.95
CA ASP A 271 7.35 3.08 -32.94
C ASP A 271 8.23 4.33 -32.74
N THR A 272 7.67 5.50 -33.07
CA THR A 272 8.32 6.81 -32.87
C THR A 272 7.64 7.64 -31.79
N ALA A 273 6.66 7.09 -31.05
CA ALA A 273 5.76 7.92 -30.24
C ALA A 273 6.49 8.70 -29.12
N LEU A 274 7.56 8.15 -28.55
CA LEU A 274 8.39 8.88 -27.58
C LEU A 274 9.11 10.07 -28.23
N LEU A 275 9.66 9.86 -29.43
CA LEU A 275 10.37 10.91 -30.16
C LEU A 275 9.41 12.01 -30.63
N ASP A 276 8.19 11.63 -31.03
CA ASP A 276 7.15 12.56 -31.46
C ASP A 276 6.66 13.46 -30.31
N LEU A 277 6.82 13.02 -29.06
CA LEU A 277 6.44 13.79 -27.87
C LEU A 277 7.52 14.83 -27.46
N ILE A 278 8.77 14.64 -27.87
CA ILE A 278 9.89 15.53 -27.50
C ILE A 278 9.62 17.00 -27.82
N PRO A 279 9.15 17.38 -29.03
CA PRO A 279 8.97 18.79 -29.38
C PRO A 279 7.96 19.50 -28.47
N PHE A 280 6.91 18.80 -28.04
CA PHE A 280 5.90 19.33 -27.13
C PHE A 280 6.48 19.58 -25.74
N LEU A 281 7.17 18.58 -25.17
CA LEU A 281 7.79 18.71 -23.85
C LEU A 281 8.88 19.79 -23.87
N GLU A 282 9.72 19.82 -24.90
CA GLU A 282 10.72 20.88 -25.05
C GLU A 282 10.09 22.28 -25.14
N TYR A 283 8.96 22.41 -25.85
CA TYR A 283 8.22 23.67 -25.92
C TYR A 283 7.66 24.09 -24.55
N VAL A 284 7.11 23.15 -23.79
CA VAL A 284 6.62 23.39 -22.43
C VAL A 284 7.75 23.88 -21.52
N ALA A 285 8.88 23.17 -21.50
CA ALA A 285 10.01 23.53 -20.65
C ALA A 285 10.57 24.92 -20.97
N ARG A 286 10.64 25.29 -22.26
CA ARG A 286 11.17 26.59 -22.69
C ARG A 286 10.23 27.76 -22.40
N ASN A 287 8.93 27.58 -22.59
CA ASN A 287 7.97 28.65 -22.36
C ASN A 287 7.52 28.75 -20.91
N SER A 288 7.74 27.70 -20.10
CA SER A 288 7.48 27.63 -18.67
C SER A 288 6.13 28.27 -18.28
N PRO A 289 5.00 27.71 -18.72
CA PRO A 289 3.68 28.22 -18.35
C PRO A 289 3.50 28.21 -16.82
N ALA A 290 2.71 29.16 -16.31
CA ALA A 290 2.43 29.23 -14.86
C ALA A 290 1.70 27.98 -14.34
N ASP A 291 0.82 27.39 -15.15
CA ASP A 291 0.14 26.14 -14.85
C ASP A 291 0.08 25.26 -16.10
N ILE A 292 0.71 24.08 -16.04
CA ILE A 292 0.75 23.12 -17.14
C ILE A 292 -0.63 22.57 -17.49
N ARG A 293 -1.54 22.48 -16.51
CA ARG A 293 -2.83 21.82 -16.66
C ARG A 293 -3.72 22.57 -17.65
N GLN A 294 -3.61 23.90 -17.70
CA GLN A 294 -4.30 24.73 -18.69
C GLN A 294 -3.81 24.45 -20.12
N VAL A 295 -2.51 24.20 -20.27
CA VAL A 295 -1.92 23.83 -21.56
C VAL A 295 -2.44 22.47 -21.99
N LEU A 296 -2.43 21.47 -21.10
CA LEU A 296 -2.92 20.13 -21.37
C LEU A 296 -4.42 20.11 -21.69
N GLN A 297 -5.22 20.91 -20.97
CA GLN A 297 -6.65 21.07 -21.22
C GLN A 297 -6.94 21.55 -22.65
N SER A 298 -6.05 22.35 -23.24
CA SER A 298 -6.22 22.87 -24.60
C SER A 298 -6.09 21.81 -25.72
N TYR A 299 -5.58 20.60 -25.42
CA TYR A 299 -5.39 19.51 -26.39
C TYR A 299 -6.51 18.44 -26.33
N GLU A 300 -7.56 18.64 -25.52
CA GLU A 300 -8.81 17.85 -25.53
C GLU A 300 -8.65 16.33 -25.73
N THR A 301 -7.89 15.63 -24.88
CA THR A 301 -7.71 14.15 -24.89
C THR A 301 -7.23 13.52 -26.22
N LYS A 302 -6.82 14.33 -27.20
CA LYS A 302 -6.28 13.87 -28.48
C LYS A 302 -4.80 13.50 -28.32
N ASP A 303 -4.23 12.88 -29.35
CA ASP A 303 -2.80 12.60 -29.46
C ASP A 303 -2.01 13.92 -29.46
N ILE A 304 -1.48 14.29 -28.30
CA ILE A 304 -0.84 15.59 -28.03
C ILE A 304 0.35 15.80 -28.97
N ALA A 305 1.12 14.75 -29.26
CA ALA A 305 2.28 14.85 -30.13
C ALA A 305 1.88 15.27 -31.56
N LYS A 306 0.86 14.62 -32.12
CA LYS A 306 0.36 14.95 -33.47
C LYS A 306 -0.26 16.34 -33.52
N GLU A 307 -1.14 16.66 -32.57
CA GLU A 307 -1.82 17.95 -32.55
C GLU A 307 -0.83 19.11 -32.36
N PHE A 308 0.17 18.95 -31.49
CA PHE A 308 1.22 19.95 -31.31
C PHE A 308 2.01 20.19 -32.59
N LEU A 309 2.34 19.13 -33.33
CA LEU A 309 3.06 19.24 -34.59
C LEU A 309 2.23 19.97 -35.65
N GLU A 310 0.94 19.69 -35.74
CA GLU A 310 0.01 20.37 -36.65
C GLU A 310 -0.16 21.86 -36.29
N ARG A 311 -0.38 22.16 -35.00
CA ARG A 311 -0.49 23.55 -34.50
C ARG A 311 0.80 24.34 -34.76
N SER A 312 1.96 23.72 -34.56
CA SER A 312 3.27 24.35 -34.81
C SER A 312 3.47 24.67 -36.29
N LYS A 313 3.08 23.76 -37.20
CA LYS A 313 3.15 24.00 -38.66
C LYS A 313 2.23 25.13 -39.10
N GLU A 314 0.99 25.14 -38.60
CA GLU A 314 0.01 26.19 -38.94
C GLU A 314 0.47 27.57 -38.44
N TYR A 315 1.02 27.65 -37.23
CA TYR A 315 1.58 28.89 -36.69
C TYR A 315 2.72 29.42 -37.58
N GLN A 316 3.64 28.54 -38.00
CA GLN A 316 4.73 28.91 -38.91
C GLN A 316 4.21 29.42 -40.26
N ARG A 317 3.17 28.78 -40.81
CA ARG A 317 2.54 29.19 -42.07
C ARG A 317 1.94 30.59 -41.97
N ARG A 318 1.17 30.87 -40.91
CA ARG A 318 0.59 32.21 -40.66
C ARG A 318 1.66 33.29 -40.51
N VAL A 319 2.74 32.99 -39.79
CA VAL A 319 3.88 33.91 -39.64
C VAL A 319 4.56 34.18 -40.99
N GLN A 320 4.66 33.17 -41.88
CA GLN A 320 5.21 33.35 -43.22
C GLN A 320 4.29 34.18 -44.12
N GLU A 321 2.98 33.91 -44.10
CA GLU A 321 1.97 34.66 -44.85
C GLU A 321 1.96 36.14 -44.44
N GLN A 322 2.00 36.43 -43.13
CA GLN A 322 2.11 37.82 -42.63
C GLN A 322 3.41 38.51 -43.06
N LYS A 323 4.55 37.79 -43.04
CA LYS A 323 5.83 38.33 -43.54
C LYS A 323 5.79 38.62 -45.04
N GLN A 324 5.13 37.77 -45.83
CA GLN A 324 4.97 37.99 -47.28
C GLN A 324 4.04 39.16 -47.57
N GLN A 325 2.90 39.25 -46.88
CA GLN A 325 2.00 40.40 -47.00
C GLN A 325 2.70 41.70 -46.59
N GLY A 326 3.41 41.72 -45.45
CA GLY A 326 4.17 42.88 -45.00
C GLY A 326 5.31 43.29 -45.94
N ARG A 327 5.87 42.36 -46.74
CA ARG A 327 6.83 42.66 -47.82
C ARG A 327 6.14 43.22 -49.06
N LEU A 328 4.91 42.78 -49.35
CA LEU A 328 4.12 43.26 -50.48
C LEU A 328 3.67 44.72 -50.28
N TRP A 329 3.31 45.10 -49.05
CA TRP A 329 2.94 46.47 -48.68
C TRP A 329 4.13 47.46 -48.61
N ARG A 330 5.38 46.99 -48.72
CA ARG A 330 6.60 47.82 -48.68
C ARG A 330 7.20 48.10 -50.07
N ARG A 331 6.60 47.59 -51.15
CA ARG A 331 6.99 47.87 -52.54
C ARG A 331 6.02 48.83 -53.18
#